data_AF-A0A963TKE4-F1
#
_entry.id   AF-A0A963TKE4-F1
#
_cell.length_a   1.000
_cell.length_b   1.000
_cell.length_c   1.000
_cell.angle_alpha   90.00
_cell.angle_beta   90.00
_cell.angle_gamma   90.00
#
_symmetry.space_group_name_H-M   'P 1'
#
loop_
_entity.id
_entity.type
_entity.pdbx_description
1 polymer ?
#
loop_
_entity_poly.entity_id
_entity_poly.type
_entity_poly.pdbx_seq_one_letter_code
_entity_poly.pdbx_strand_id
1 'polypeptide(L)' 'HARTVARRAERLTVELAAQEGVNPAAVRYLNRLSDWFFCAARMANDAGRADILWVPGANR' A
#
# COMPACT_ATOMS: atom_id res chain seq x y z
N HIS A 1 8.51 -0.60 -4.03
CA HIS A 1 7.76 -0.08 -5.19
C HIS A 1 6.31 -0.57 -5.28
N ALA A 2 6.02 -1.87 -5.17
CA ALA A 2 4.65 -2.40 -5.36
C ALA A 2 3.58 -1.77 -4.44
N ARG A 3 3.85 -1.64 -3.13
CA ARG A 3 2.91 -1.01 -2.17
C ARG A 3 2.50 0.41 -2.56
N THR A 4 3.45 1.25 -2.97
CA THR A 4 3.16 2.65 -3.32
C THR A 4 2.40 2.76 -4.65
N VAL A 5 2.65 1.84 -5.59
CA VAL A 5 1.86 1.71 -6.83
C VAL A 5 0.43 1.27 -6.52
N ALA A 6 0.21 0.28 -5.66
CA ALA A 6 -1.13 -0.14 -5.24
C ALA A 6 -1.92 0.99 -4.58
N ARG A 7 -1.28 1.81 -3.72
CA ARG A 7 -1.90 3.01 -3.12
C ARG A 7 -2.20 4.09 -4.15
N ARG A 8 -1.38 4.25 -5.19
CA ARG A 8 -1.67 5.18 -6.29
C ARG A 8 -2.87 4.71 -7.10
N ALA A 9 -2.90 3.42 -7.46
CA ALA A 9 -4.02 2.82 -8.18
C ALA A 9 -5.33 2.97 -7.40
N GLU A 10 -5.34 2.70 -6.09
CA GLU A 10 -6.52 2.90 -5.24
C GLU A 10 -7.05 4.33 -5.33
N ARG A 11 -6.18 5.36 -5.20
CA ARG A 11 -6.61 6.75 -5.28
C ARG A 11 -7.25 7.09 -6.62
N LEU A 12 -6.64 6.62 -7.72
CA LEU A 12 -7.19 6.81 -9.06
C LEU A 12 -8.55 6.10 -9.23
N THR A 13 -8.71 4.89 -8.67
CA THR A 13 -9.98 4.18 -8.72
C THR A 13 -11.05 4.86 -7.87
N VAL A 14 -10.69 5.43 -6.72
CA VAL A 14 -11.63 6.22 -5.89
C VAL A 14 -12.06 7.50 -6.60
N GLU A 15 -11.12 8.18 -7.26
CA GLU A 15 -11.43 9.36 -8.09
C GLU A 15 -12.36 9.01 -9.25
N LEU A 16 -12.12 7.88 -9.92
CA LEU A 16 -12.99 7.36 -10.97
C LEU A 16 -14.39 7.00 -10.45
N ALA A 17 -14.46 6.37 -9.27
CA ALA A 17 -15.71 5.99 -8.62
C ALA A 17 -16.64 7.18 -8.31
N ALA A 18 -16.08 8.39 -8.20
CA ALA A 18 -16.84 9.61 -8.00
C ALA A 18 -17.48 10.15 -9.30
N GLN A 19 -16.98 9.72 -10.45
CA GLN A 19 -17.42 10.20 -11.77
C GLN A 19 -18.29 9.16 -12.50
N GLU A 20 -17.98 7.87 -12.34
CA GLU A 20 -18.71 6.78 -12.99
C GLU A 20 -18.80 5.53 -12.11
N GLY A 21 -19.66 4.60 -12.51
CA GLY A 21 -19.84 3.34 -11.81
C GLY A 21 -18.61 2.43 -11.95
N VAL A 22 -17.92 2.18 -10.84
CA VAL A 22 -16.82 1.20 -10.77
C VAL A 22 -17.23 -0.03 -9.95
N ASN A 23 -16.54 -1.14 -10.15
CA ASN A 23 -16.71 -2.32 -9.30
C ASN A 23 -16.24 -2.01 -7.85
N PRO A 24 -17.12 -2.01 -6.83
CA PRO A 24 -16.74 -1.69 -5.46
C PRO A 24 -15.72 -2.67 -4.86
N ALA A 25 -15.66 -3.90 -5.39
CA ALA A 25 -14.67 -4.88 -4.99
C ALA A 25 -13.24 -4.49 -5.41
N ALA A 26 -13.08 -3.74 -6.51
CA ALA A 26 -11.76 -3.30 -6.97
C ALA A 26 -11.11 -2.32 -5.98
N VAL A 27 -11.88 -1.35 -5.46
CA VAL A 27 -11.41 -0.41 -4.43
C VAL A 27 -10.99 -1.15 -3.17
N ARG A 28 -11.83 -2.06 -2.66
CA ARG A 28 -11.51 -2.89 -1.48
C ARG A 28 -10.29 -3.77 -1.71
N TYR A 29 -10.16 -4.35 -2.90
CA TYR A 29 -9.02 -5.19 -3.25
C TYR A 29 -7.73 -4.39 -3.25
N LEU A 30 -7.69 -3.23 -3.93
CA LEU A 30 -6.52 -2.36 -3.94
C LEU A 30 -6.15 -1.93 -2.52
N ASN A 31 -7.14 -1.60 -1.68
CA ASN A 31 -6.96 -1.28 -0.27
C ASN A 31 -6.17 -2.39 0.45
N ARG A 32 -6.66 -3.63 0.41
CA ARG A 32 -6.02 -4.79 1.06
C ARG A 32 -4.70 -5.19 0.42
N LEU A 33 -4.56 -5.04 -0.89
CA LEU A 33 -3.36 -5.41 -1.64
C LEU A 33 -2.13 -4.64 -1.18
N SER A 34 -2.29 -3.36 -0.80
CA SER A 34 -1.16 -2.60 -0.27
C SER A 34 -0.69 -3.10 1.09
N ASP A 35 -1.62 -3.53 1.95
CA ASP A 35 -1.29 -4.09 3.26
C ASP A 35 -0.59 -5.44 3.07
N TRP A 36 -1.08 -6.24 2.12
CA TRP A 36 -0.40 -7.46 1.72
C TRP A 36 1.03 -7.18 1.21
N PHE A 37 1.24 -6.17 0.36
CA PHE A 37 2.59 -5.79 -0.08
C PHE A 37 3.48 -5.29 1.07
N PHE A 38 2.91 -4.69 2.12
CA PHE A 38 3.67 -4.37 3.33
C PHE A 38 4.15 -5.64 4.04
N CYS A 39 3.26 -6.59 4.30
CA CYS A 39 3.61 -7.88 4.91
C CYS A 39 4.61 -8.68 4.06
N ALA A 40 4.39 -8.74 2.74
CA ALA A 40 5.27 -9.42 1.80
C ALA A 40 6.67 -8.79 1.77
N ALA A 41 6.77 -7.46 1.81
CA ALA A 41 8.06 -6.78 1.86
C ALA A 41 8.83 -7.11 3.16
N ARG A 42 8.16 -7.13 4.32
CA ARG A 42 8.78 -7.53 5.59
C ARG A 42 9.22 -8.98 5.57
N MET A 43 8.37 -9.87 5.05
CA MET A 43 8.71 -11.29 4.90
C MET A 43 9.98 -11.47 4.06
N ALA A 44 10.07 -10.77 2.92
CA ALA A 44 11.25 -10.79 2.07
C ALA A 44 12.50 -10.16 2.73
N ASN A 45 12.32 -9.25 3.69
CA ASN A 45 13.39 -8.57 4.41
C ASN A 45 13.75 -9.29 5.72
N ASP A 46 14.20 -10.55 5.59
CA ASP A 46 14.58 -11.41 6.72
C ASP A 46 13.47 -11.55 7.77
N ALA A 47 12.24 -11.82 7.31
CA ALA A 47 11.04 -11.86 8.17
C ALA A 47 10.86 -10.60 9.05
N GLY A 48 11.34 -9.44 8.58
CA GLY A 48 11.23 -8.14 9.21
C GLY A 48 12.36 -7.82 10.20
N ARG A 49 13.36 -8.70 10.38
CA ARG A 49 14.50 -8.43 11.27
C ARG A 49 15.47 -7.39 10.71
N ALA A 50 15.57 -7.31 9.39
CA ALA A 50 16.39 -6.32 8.69
C ALA A 50 15.61 -5.02 8.37
N ASP A 51 14.44 -4.80 8.95
CA ASP A 51 13.64 -3.60 8.70
C ASP A 51 14.33 -2.36 9.30
N ILE A 52 14.34 -1.27 8.53
CA ILE A 52 14.83 0.02 8.98
C ILE A 52 13.77 0.62 9.93
N LEU A 53 14.06 0.61 11.23
CA LEU A 53 13.20 1.22 12.24
C LEU A 53 13.24 2.74 12.11
N TRP A 54 12.06 3.35 12.09
CA TRP A 54 11.95 4.79 12.16
C TRP A 54 12.31 5.27 13.57
N VAL A 55 13.29 6.17 13.66
CA VAL A 55 13.72 6.78 14.92
C VAL A 55 13.24 8.23 14.98
N PRO A 56 12.46 8.63 16.00
CA PRO A 56 12.02 10.01 16.16
C PRO A 56 13.23 10.96 16.27
N GLY A 57 13.27 12.02 15.46
CA GLY A 57 14.30 13.06 15.54
C GLY A 57 15.64 12.75 14.87
N ALA A 58 15.76 11.65 14.13
CA ALA A 58 17.01 11.25 13.46
C ALA A 58 17.48 12.21 12.34
N ASN A 59 16.60 13.09 11.84
CA ASN A 59 16.91 14.08 10.80
C ASN A 59 16.70 15.53 11.29
N ARG A 60 17.01 15.84 12.56
CA ARG A 60 16.93 17.21 13.06
C ARG A 60 18.08 18.07 12.58
#